data_AF-A0A1F9ILG0-F1
#
_entry.id   AF-A0A1F9ILG0-F1
#
_cell.length_a   1.000
_cell.length_b   1.000
_cell.length_c   1.000
_cell.angle_alpha   90.00
_cell.angle_beta   90.00
_cell.angle_gamma   90.00
#
_symmetry.space_group_name_H-M   'P 1'
#
loop_
_entity.id
_entity.type
_entity.pdbx_description
1 polymer ?
#
loop_
_entity_poly.entity_id
_entity_poly.type
_entity_poly.pdbx_seq_one_letter_code
_entity_poly.pdbx_strand_id
1 'polypeptide(L)'
;MMGQDKNKSKKTGCDCLKCQSLCRHEPGWFLPEEIDPVAQFLGLTLDEFSQKYCNVHSLCLSPKYLTREKRCLFFLEGHCRIHDVKPYECRKVYGCESPRRHKRIREMIRRQWEKC
;
A
#
# COMPACT_ATOMS: atom_id res chain seq x y z
N MET A 1 31.22 10.03 13.69
CA MET A 1 30.13 9.09 13.99
C MET A 1 28.97 9.37 13.05
N MET A 2 28.58 8.38 12.25
CA MET A 2 27.22 8.13 11.71
C MET A 2 27.39 6.97 10.72
N GLY A 3 27.22 5.75 11.24
CA GLY A 3 27.24 4.53 10.45
C GLY A 3 26.07 4.53 9.48
N GLN A 4 26.35 4.30 8.20
CA GLN A 4 25.32 4.10 7.19
C GLN A 4 24.74 2.69 7.37
N ASP A 5 23.66 2.59 8.13
CA ASP A 5 22.90 1.34 8.24
C ASP A 5 22.29 0.99 6.88
N LYS A 6 22.94 0.08 6.18
CA LYS A 6 22.44 -0.57 4.97
C LYS A 6 21.27 -1.49 5.37
N ASN A 7 20.10 -0.90 5.58
CA ASN A 7 18.89 -1.63 5.96
C ASN A 7 18.42 -2.51 4.80
N LYS A 8 18.82 -3.78 4.81
CA LYS A 8 18.29 -4.83 3.92
C LYS A 8 16.79 -4.91 4.16
N SER A 9 16.01 -4.59 3.13
CA SER A 9 14.55 -4.74 3.07
C SER A 9 14.15 -6.12 3.59
N LYS A 10 13.71 -6.21 4.85
CA LYS A 10 13.11 -7.45 5.36
C LYS A 10 11.82 -7.65 4.56
N LYS A 11 11.61 -8.88 4.08
CA LYS A 11 10.45 -9.28 3.27
C LYS A 11 9.09 -9.03 3.97
N THR A 12 9.10 -8.70 5.26
CA THR A 12 7.94 -8.32 6.06
C THR A 12 8.22 -7.02 6.81
N GLY A 13 7.38 -6.01 6.65
CA GLY A 13 7.32 -4.84 7.53
C GLY A 13 8.52 -3.87 7.52
N CYS A 14 9.14 -3.56 6.35
CA CYS A 14 10.22 -2.54 6.23
C CYS A 14 9.81 -1.26 7.00
N ASP A 15 10.61 -0.88 7.99
CA ASP A 15 10.38 0.21 8.95
C ASP A 15 11.17 1.47 8.62
N CYS A 16 11.87 1.48 7.49
CA CYS A 16 12.70 2.60 7.11
C CYS A 16 11.85 3.87 6.90
N LEU A 17 12.49 5.03 7.06
CA LEU A 17 11.84 6.34 6.92
C LEU A 17 11.15 6.51 5.56
N LYS A 18 11.65 5.88 4.49
CA LYS A 18 11.00 5.90 3.16
C LYS A 18 9.65 5.20 3.19
N CYS A 19 9.58 3.99 3.75
CA CYS A 19 8.33 3.24 3.89
C CYS A 19 7.34 3.96 4.82
N GLN A 20 7.81 4.44 5.97
CA GLN A 20 6.96 5.18 6.90
C GLN A 20 6.40 6.47 6.30
N SER A 21 7.21 7.21 5.54
CA SER A 21 6.79 8.48 4.93
C SER A 21 5.55 8.31 4.05
N LEU A 22 5.48 7.26 3.24
CA LEU A 22 4.36 7.08 2.29
C LEU A 22 3.06 6.75 3.00
N CYS A 23 3.18 5.87 4.00
CA CYS A 23 2.10 5.57 4.90
C CYS A 23 1.57 6.81 5.62
N ARG A 24 2.31 7.93 5.66
CA ARG A 24 1.87 9.21 6.24
C ARG A 24 1.36 10.24 5.22
N HIS A 25 1.42 9.97 3.92
CA HIS A 25 1.01 10.93 2.89
C HIS A 25 -0.12 10.40 2.03
N GLU A 26 0.09 9.29 1.33
CA GLU A 26 -0.88 8.79 0.37
C GLU A 26 -0.71 7.28 0.17
N PRO A 27 -1.73 6.46 0.53
CA PRO A 27 -1.69 5.04 0.26
C PRO A 27 -1.82 4.77 -1.24
N GLY A 28 -1.09 3.78 -1.74
CA GLY A 28 -1.14 3.36 -3.13
C GLY A 28 -2.39 2.54 -3.49
N TRP A 29 -2.68 2.44 -4.78
CA TRP A 29 -3.79 1.66 -5.33
C TRP A 29 -3.45 0.18 -5.49
N PHE A 30 -4.47 -0.66 -5.31
CA PHE A 30 -4.42 -2.11 -5.52
C PHE A 30 -4.64 -2.46 -6.99
N LEU A 31 -4.02 -3.54 -7.46
CA LEU A 31 -4.49 -4.25 -8.67
C LEU A 31 -5.77 -5.05 -8.34
N PRO A 32 -6.60 -5.40 -9.34
CA PRO A 32 -7.79 -6.22 -9.12
C PRO A 32 -7.48 -7.54 -8.40
N GLU A 33 -6.43 -8.24 -8.84
CA GLU A 33 -6.01 -9.54 -8.29
C GLU A 33 -5.45 -9.47 -6.86
N GLU A 34 -5.18 -8.28 -6.32
CA GLU A 34 -4.65 -8.11 -4.97
C GLU A 34 -5.75 -8.08 -3.91
N ILE A 35 -7.01 -7.84 -4.28
CA ILE A 35 -8.08 -7.56 -3.31
C ILE A 35 -8.44 -8.82 -2.50
N ASP A 36 -8.68 -9.95 -3.17
CA ASP A 36 -9.03 -11.20 -2.49
C ASP A 36 -7.91 -11.69 -1.55
N PRO A 37 -6.63 -11.72 -1.96
CA PRO A 37 -5.53 -12.06 -1.05
C PRO A 37 -5.45 -11.16 0.19
N VAL A 38 -5.72 -9.85 0.06
CA VAL A 38 -5.69 -8.93 1.21
C VAL A 38 -6.85 -9.19 2.16
N ALA A 39 -8.05 -9.42 1.64
CA ALA A 39 -9.22 -9.77 2.44
C ALA A 39 -8.96 -11.08 3.21
N GLN A 40 -8.45 -12.11 2.53
CA GLN A 40 -8.06 -13.39 3.16
C GLN A 40 -6.97 -13.21 4.21
N PHE A 41 -5.95 -12.40 3.95
CA PHE A 41 -4.89 -12.09 4.91
C PHE A 41 -5.43 -11.45 6.19
N LEU A 42 -6.50 -10.67 6.08
CA LEU A 42 -7.18 -10.02 7.22
C LEU A 42 -8.27 -10.89 7.85
N GLY A 43 -8.56 -12.07 7.30
CA GLY A 43 -9.65 -12.95 7.75
C GLY A 43 -11.03 -12.36 7.49
N LEU A 44 -11.20 -11.64 6.38
CA LEU A 44 -12.44 -10.94 6.01
C LEU A 44 -12.99 -11.43 4.68
N THR A 45 -14.28 -11.19 4.46
CA THR A 45 -14.84 -11.24 3.10
C THR A 45 -14.37 -10.04 2.27
N LEU A 46 -14.48 -10.16 0.94
CA LEU A 46 -14.18 -9.08 -0.01
C LEU A 46 -14.98 -7.80 0.31
N ASP A 47 -16.28 -7.95 0.58
CA ASP A 47 -17.17 -6.82 0.88
C ASP A 47 -16.78 -6.13 2.18
N GLU A 48 -16.50 -6.90 3.23
CA GLU A 48 -16.05 -6.35 4.51
C GLU A 48 -14.71 -5.64 4.37
N PHE A 49 -13.76 -6.23 3.65
CA PHE A 49 -12.47 -5.60 3.37
C PHE A 49 -12.66 -4.26 2.67
N SER A 50 -13.42 -4.25 1.58
CA SER A 50 -13.66 -3.06 0.77
C SER A 50 -14.36 -1.96 1.58
N GLN A 51 -15.41 -2.31 2.33
CA GLN A 51 -16.17 -1.34 3.13
C GLN A 51 -15.38 -0.80 4.33
N LYS A 52 -14.68 -1.67 5.07
CA LYS A 52 -13.96 -1.27 6.30
C LYS A 52 -12.66 -0.55 5.96
N TYR A 53 -11.90 -1.02 4.97
CA TYR A 53 -10.50 -0.65 4.79
C TYR A 53 -10.18 0.11 3.50
N CYS A 54 -11.07 0.15 2.51
CA CYS A 54 -10.79 0.78 1.22
C CYS A 54 -11.51 2.12 1.01
N ASN A 55 -10.84 3.02 0.32
CA ASN A 55 -11.49 4.08 -0.45
C ASN A 55 -11.81 3.52 -1.83
N VAL A 56 -13.04 3.78 -2.28
CA VAL A 56 -13.49 3.43 -3.63
C VAL A 56 -13.22 4.62 -4.55
N HIS A 57 -12.41 4.39 -5.57
CA HIS A 57 -12.24 5.31 -6.71
C HIS A 57 -13.15 4.87 -7.85
N SER A 58 -13.22 5.62 -8.95
CA SER A 58 -14.15 5.33 -10.05
C SER A 58 -14.15 3.87 -10.54
N LEU A 59 -12.99 3.19 -10.52
CA LEU A 59 -12.85 1.78 -10.91
C LEU A 59 -11.87 1.00 -10.03
N CYS A 60 -11.29 1.60 -8.98
CA CYS A 60 -10.16 1.02 -8.26
C CYS A 60 -10.33 1.16 -6.76
N LEU A 61 -9.59 0.35 -6.01
CA LEU A 61 -9.53 0.43 -4.56
C LEU A 61 -8.14 0.92 -4.10
N SER A 62 -8.12 1.73 -3.05
CA SER A 62 -6.91 2.01 -2.26
C SER A 62 -7.22 1.84 -0.79
N PRO A 63 -6.23 1.61 0.08
CA PRO A 63 -6.45 1.72 1.52
C PRO A 63 -7.03 3.10 1.90
N LYS A 64 -7.84 3.14 2.96
CA LYS A 64 -8.32 4.38 3.55
C LYS A 64 -7.16 5.20 4.12
N TYR A 65 -7.26 6.51 3.93
CA TYR A 65 -6.40 7.49 4.56
C TYR A 65 -7.17 8.21 5.66
N LEU A 66 -6.61 8.21 6.86
CA LEU A 66 -7.16 8.88 8.04
C LEU A 66 -6.69 10.33 8.03
N THR A 67 -7.45 11.21 7.39
CA THR A 67 -7.07 12.62 7.16
C THR A 67 -6.71 13.37 8.44
N ARG A 68 -7.45 13.14 9.54
CA ARG A 68 -7.18 13.77 10.85
C ARG A 68 -5.82 13.36 11.43
N GLU A 69 -5.42 12.11 11.22
CA GLU A 69 -4.17 11.53 11.73
C GLU A 69 -3.02 11.61 10.72
N LYS A 70 -3.31 12.08 9.51
CA LYS A 70 -2.38 12.14 8.38
C LYS A 70 -1.63 10.82 8.17
N ARG A 71 -2.37 9.71 8.09
CA ARG A 71 -1.81 8.38 7.84
C ARG A 71 -2.77 7.43 7.15
N CYS A 72 -2.22 6.46 6.42
CA CYS A 72 -2.91 5.26 5.97
C CYS A 72 -3.43 4.47 7.18
N LEU A 73 -4.63 3.92 7.07
CA LEU A 73 -5.27 3.16 8.15
C LEU A 73 -4.41 1.97 8.60
N PHE A 74 -3.74 1.28 7.66
CA PHE A 74 -2.85 0.14 7.95
C PHE A 74 -1.49 0.55 8.53
N PHE A 75 -1.20 1.84 8.70
CA PHE A 75 0.02 2.30 9.35
C PHE A 75 -0.18 2.37 10.86
N LEU A 76 0.29 1.36 11.57
CA LEU A 76 0.21 1.26 13.03
C LEU A 76 1.60 1.01 13.61
N GLU A 77 1.90 1.67 14.72
CA GLU A 77 3.16 1.48 15.47
C GLU A 77 4.43 1.65 14.62
N GLY A 78 4.38 2.47 13.57
CA GLY A 78 5.52 2.69 12.67
C GLY A 78 5.65 1.69 11.52
N HIS A 79 4.73 0.72 11.38
CA HIS A 79 4.78 -0.31 10.35
C HIS A 79 3.47 -0.44 9.56
N CYS A 80 3.58 -0.93 8.33
CA CYS A 80 2.41 -1.31 7.53
C CYS A 80 1.92 -2.70 7.95
N ARG A 81 0.71 -2.81 8.48
CA ARG A 81 0.14 -4.08 8.98
C ARG A 81 -0.17 -5.10 7.89
N ILE A 82 -0.31 -4.65 6.65
CA ILE A 82 -0.54 -5.50 5.47
C ILE A 82 0.70 -5.56 4.57
N HIS A 83 1.92 -5.38 5.11
CA HIS A 83 3.12 -5.19 4.28
C HIS A 83 3.32 -6.26 3.20
N ASP A 84 2.99 -7.51 3.50
CA ASP A 84 3.23 -8.67 2.63
C ASP A 84 2.26 -8.69 1.45
N VAL A 85 1.05 -8.19 1.67
CA VAL A 85 -0.04 -8.06 0.70
C VAL A 85 -0.33 -6.60 0.37
N LYS A 86 0.63 -5.70 0.59
CA LYS A 86 0.41 -4.26 0.38
C LYS A 86 0.12 -3.97 -1.11
N PRO A 87 -0.62 -2.87 -1.40
CA PRO A 87 -0.95 -2.51 -2.76
C PRO A 87 0.26 -2.48 -3.69
N TYR A 88 0.06 -2.87 -4.94
CA TYR A 88 1.10 -2.87 -5.98
C TYR A 88 1.78 -1.51 -6.09
N GLU A 89 1.03 -0.41 -6.04
CA GLU A 89 1.60 0.93 -6.10
C GLU A 89 2.54 1.22 -4.91
N CYS A 90 2.17 0.79 -3.70
CA CYS A 90 3.03 0.88 -2.51
C CYS A 90 4.32 0.07 -2.68
N ARG A 91 4.24 -1.09 -3.33
CA ARG A 91 5.40 -1.97 -3.61
C ARG A 91 6.33 -1.39 -4.67
N LYS A 92 5.77 -0.92 -5.79
CA LYS A 92 6.53 -0.54 -6.99
C LYS A 92 7.05 0.89 -6.98
N VAL A 93 6.21 1.85 -6.58
CA VAL A 93 6.62 3.26 -6.64
C VAL A 93 7.45 3.62 -5.44
N TYR A 94 7.24 2.93 -4.32
CA TYR A 94 7.71 3.45 -3.05
C TYR A 94 8.24 2.40 -2.05
N GLY A 95 8.69 1.25 -2.55
CA GLY A 95 9.45 0.29 -1.77
C GLY A 95 10.88 0.77 -1.47
N CYS A 96 11.52 0.14 -0.47
CA CYS A 96 12.95 0.23 -0.14
C CYS A 96 13.84 -0.03 -1.41
N GLU A 97 13.27 -0.66 -2.44
CA GLU A 97 13.90 -1.05 -3.72
C GLU A 97 13.43 -0.24 -4.95
N SER A 98 12.55 0.77 -4.81
CA SER A 98 12.01 1.46 -6.00
C SER A 98 13.03 2.41 -6.65
N PRO A 99 13.39 2.20 -7.93
CA PRO A 99 14.36 3.04 -8.61
C PRO A 99 13.75 4.26 -9.33
N ARG A 100 12.41 4.40 -9.44
CA ARG A 100 11.81 5.44 -10.30
C ARG A 100 10.40 5.90 -9.83
N ARG A 101 10.18 7.22 -9.91
CA ARG A 101 8.84 7.86 -9.94
C ARG A 101 8.14 7.46 -11.25
N HIS A 102 7.13 6.59 -11.20
CA HIS A 102 6.34 6.22 -12.39
C HIS A 102 5.09 7.11 -12.48
N LYS A 103 5.11 8.10 -13.39
CA LYS A 103 4.03 9.08 -13.59
C LYS A 103 2.67 8.47 -14.03
N ARG A 104 2.63 7.19 -14.42
CA ARG A 104 1.44 6.55 -15.03
C ARG A 104 0.99 5.27 -14.33
N ILE A 105 1.44 5.01 -13.11
CA ILE A 105 1.10 3.72 -12.46
C ILE A 105 -0.41 3.60 -12.18
N ARG A 106 -1.07 4.67 -11.74
CA ARG A 106 -2.52 4.64 -11.47
C ARG A 106 -3.34 4.49 -12.75
N GLU A 107 -2.88 5.06 -13.86
CA GLU A 107 -3.47 4.82 -15.18
C GLU A 107 -3.36 3.34 -15.58
N MET A 108 -2.20 2.73 -15.36
CA MET A 108 -1.99 1.30 -15.61
C MET A 108 -2.87 0.42 -14.72
N ILE A 109 -2.94 0.72 -13.43
CA ILE A 109 -3.80 0.01 -12.47
C ILE A 109 -5.26 0.10 -12.93
N ARG A 110 -5.74 1.31 -13.25
CA ARG A 110 -7.10 1.52 -13.74
C ARG A 110 -7.41 0.68 -14.98
N ARG A 111 -6.49 0.60 -15.95
CA ARG A 111 -6.67 -0.22 -17.15
C ARG A 111 -6.76 -1.73 -16.87
N GLN A 112 -6.23 -2.20 -15.75
CA GLN A 112 -6.42 -3.60 -15.36
C GLN A 112 -7.80 -3.81 -14.75
N TRP A 113 -8.27 -2.88 -13.92
CA TRP A 113 -9.64 -2.89 -13.40
C TRP A 113 -10.70 -2.80 -14.51
N GLU A 114 -10.43 -2.08 -15.60
CA GLU A 114 -11.33 -2.02 -16.77
C GLU A 114 -11.51 -3.37 -17.50
N LYS A 115 -10.68 -4.38 -17.20
CA LYS A 115 -10.70 -5.70 -17.85
C LYS A 115 -11.28 -6.80 -16.97
N CYS A 116 -11.64 -6.48 -15.74
CA CYS A 116 -12.22 -7.40 -14.76
C CYS A 116 -13.74 -7.19 -14.71
#